data_AF-A0A8X6W5G6-F1
#
_entry.id   AF-A0A8X6W5G6-F1
#
_cell.length_a   1.000
_cell.length_b   1.000
_cell.length_c   1.000
_cell.angle_alpha   90.00
_cell.angle_beta   90.00
_cell.angle_gamma   90.00
#
_symmetry.space_group_name_H-M   'P 1'
#
loop_
_entity.id
_entity.type
_entity.pdbx_description
1 polymer ?
#
loop_
_entity_poly.entity_id
_entity_poly.type
_entity_poly.pdbx_seq_one_letter_code
_entity_poly.pdbx_strand_id
1 'polypeptide(L)'
;MRTEPHEQDFTSWLLHLGNGTLKNDCQLGEDIVEIPEECVVRESIVEEIFGSSVFDTENLSGKAILCPKNEDSLKINEQVLARFPGQNATYFSADSIISEDYE
;
A
#
# COMPACT_ATOMS: atom_id res chain seq x y z
N MET A 1 -8.40 -11.24 7.11
CA MET A 1 -7.26 -10.62 7.80
C MET A 1 -7.02 -11.38 9.10
N ARG A 2 -5.77 -11.48 9.56
CA ARG A 2 -5.45 -12.02 10.89
C ARG A 2 -5.17 -10.84 11.80
N THR A 3 -5.73 -10.86 13.00
CA THR A 3 -5.48 -9.88 14.06
C THR A 3 -4.71 -10.56 15.18
N GLU A 4 -3.89 -9.81 15.87
CA GLU A 4 -3.18 -10.28 17.05
C GLU A 4 -4.14 -10.36 18.25
N PRO A 5 -3.86 -11.21 19.27
CA PRO A 5 -4.76 -11.41 20.41
C PRO A 5 -5.08 -10.14 21.23
N HIS A 6 -4.26 -9.10 21.09
CA HIS A 6 -4.43 -7.82 21.80
C HIS A 6 -5.24 -6.79 21.00
N GLU A 7 -5.55 -7.04 19.72
CA GLU A 7 -6.27 -6.12 18.83
C GLU A 7 -7.79 -6.36 18.89
N GLN A 8 -8.35 -6.47 20.09
CA GLN A 8 -9.77 -6.86 20.28
C GLN A 8 -10.74 -5.87 19.61
N ASP A 9 -10.45 -4.58 19.69
CA ASP A 9 -11.29 -3.53 19.11
C ASP A 9 -11.30 -3.62 17.58
N PHE A 10 -10.13 -3.81 16.96
CA PHE A 10 -10.01 -3.99 15.51
C PHE A 10 -10.65 -5.31 15.04
N THR A 11 -10.52 -6.40 15.81
CA THR A 11 -11.25 -7.66 15.54
C THR A 11 -12.77 -7.43 15.53
N SER A 12 -13.29 -6.71 16.52
CA SER A 12 -14.71 -6.38 16.61
C SER A 12 -15.16 -5.52 15.42
N TRP A 13 -14.36 -4.52 15.05
CA TRP A 13 -14.61 -3.67 13.88
C TRP A 13 -14.67 -4.49 12.58
N LEU A 14 -13.71 -5.40 12.35
CA LEU A 14 -13.71 -6.30 11.19
C LEU A 14 -14.94 -7.22 11.14
N LEU A 15 -15.41 -7.69 12.29
CA LEU A 15 -16.62 -8.52 12.37
C LEU A 15 -17.86 -7.70 11.96
N HIS A 16 -17.97 -6.46 12.45
CA HIS A 16 -19.06 -5.57 12.08
C HIS A 16 -19.03 -5.18 10.59
N LEU A 17 -17.83 -4.99 10.03
CA LEU A 17 -17.61 -4.74 8.61
C LEU A 17 -18.11 -5.92 7.77
N GLY A 18 -17.68 -7.15 8.10
CA GLY A 18 -18.08 -8.36 7.38
C GLY A 18 -19.58 -8.66 7.46
N ASN A 19 -20.22 -8.26 8.57
CA ASN A 19 -21.66 -8.39 8.75
C ASN A 19 -22.48 -7.25 8.11
N GLY A 20 -21.83 -6.19 7.59
CA GLY A 20 -22.52 -5.01 7.05
C GLY A 20 -23.29 -4.22 8.12
N THR A 21 -22.83 -4.26 9.37
CA THR A 21 -23.51 -3.61 10.52
C THR A 21 -22.83 -2.33 10.98
N LEU A 22 -21.70 -1.97 10.36
CA LEU A 22 -21.04 -0.70 10.63
C LEU A 22 -21.94 0.46 10.24
N LYS A 23 -21.95 1.46 11.11
CA LYS A 23 -22.59 2.75 10.86
C LYS A 23 -21.50 3.79 10.74
N ASN A 24 -21.83 4.89 10.09
CA ASN A 24 -20.99 6.07 10.08
C ASN A 24 -21.63 7.15 10.97
N ASP A 25 -20.81 7.94 11.64
CA ASP A 25 -21.28 8.96 12.58
C ASP A 25 -21.92 10.18 11.89
N CYS A 26 -21.74 10.30 10.57
CA CYS A 26 -22.12 11.46 9.77
C CYS A 26 -23.47 11.33 9.04
N GLN A 27 -24.25 10.26 9.28
CA GLN A 27 -25.50 9.96 8.55
C GLN A 27 -25.32 9.94 7.02
N LEU A 28 -24.14 9.54 6.56
CA LEU A 28 -23.85 9.28 5.16
C LEU A 28 -24.56 8.01 4.68
N GLY A 29 -24.47 7.72 3.38
CA GLY A 29 -25.07 6.53 2.77
C GLY A 29 -24.73 5.23 3.51
N GLU A 30 -25.65 4.26 3.46
CA GLU A 30 -25.49 2.94 4.08
C GLU A 30 -24.32 2.13 3.49
N ASP A 31 -23.80 2.55 2.33
CA ASP A 31 -22.64 2.02 1.64
C ASP A 31 -21.30 2.61 2.13
N ILE A 32 -21.34 3.57 3.06
CA ILE A 32 -20.17 4.25 3.60
C ILE A 32 -19.85 3.74 5.00
N VAL A 33 -18.62 3.24 5.16
CA VAL A 33 -18.07 2.78 6.43
C VAL A 33 -16.98 3.72 6.93
N GLU A 34 -16.92 3.89 8.24
CA GLU A 34 -15.85 4.63 8.90
C GLU A 34 -14.65 3.73 9.13
N ILE A 35 -13.47 4.21 8.72
CA ILE A 35 -12.21 3.50 8.89
C ILE A 35 -11.61 3.92 10.24
N PRO A 36 -11.11 2.96 11.06
CA PRO A 36 -10.47 3.27 12.32
C PRO A 36 -9.26 4.19 12.12
N GLU A 37 -9.08 5.18 12.99
CA GLU A 37 -8.01 6.18 12.83
C GLU A 37 -6.61 5.54 12.87
N GLU A 38 -6.44 4.44 13.59
CA GLU A 38 -5.19 3.65 13.61
C GLU A 38 -4.81 3.06 12.25
N CYS A 39 -5.76 2.95 11.32
CA CYS A 39 -5.52 2.49 9.95
C CYS A 39 -5.18 3.65 9.00
N VAL A 40 -5.26 4.90 9.45
CA VAL A 40 -5.10 6.10 8.62
C VAL A 40 -3.69 6.67 8.78
N VAL A 41 -2.94 6.66 7.69
CA VAL A 41 -1.68 7.39 7.59
C VAL A 41 -1.94 8.74 6.91
N ARG A 42 -1.66 9.84 7.62
CA ARG A 42 -1.91 11.22 7.11
C ARG A 42 -0.74 11.83 6.37
N GLU A 43 0.47 11.36 6.66
CA GLU A 43 1.72 11.84 6.10
C GLU A 43 2.29 10.81 5.10
N SER A 44 3.58 10.49 5.19
CA SER A 44 4.24 9.55 4.28
C SER A 44 4.05 8.10 4.71
N ILE A 45 3.26 7.34 3.95
CA ILE A 45 3.16 5.88 4.08
C ILE A 45 4.52 5.18 3.87
N VAL A 46 5.41 5.79 3.09
CA VAL A 46 6.77 5.26 2.89
C VAL A 46 7.58 5.35 4.18
N GLU A 47 7.47 6.46 4.93
CA GLU A 47 8.13 6.62 6.23
C GLU A 47 7.51 5.74 7.30
N GLU A 48 6.18 5.61 7.29
CA GLU A 48 5.48 4.75 8.25
C GLU A 48 5.95 3.29 8.14
N ILE A 49 6.06 2.78 6.89
CA ILE A 49 6.42 1.37 6.66
C ILE A 49 7.93 1.16 6.71
N PHE A 50 8.72 1.97 6.00
CA PHE A 50 10.16 1.75 5.83
C PHE A 50 11.03 2.55 6.81
N GLY A 51 10.45 3.45 7.60
CA GLY A 51 11.17 4.37 8.46
C GLY A 51 11.75 5.56 7.70
N SER A 52 12.39 6.47 8.45
CA SER A 52 13.10 7.63 7.91
C SER A 52 14.44 7.27 7.26
N SER A 53 14.94 6.05 7.50
CA SER A 53 16.28 5.60 7.16
C SER A 53 16.20 4.22 6.49
N VAL A 54 16.28 4.17 5.16
CA VAL A 54 16.09 2.93 4.35
C VAL A 54 17.34 2.02 4.35
N PHE A 55 18.29 2.28 5.25
CA PHE A 55 19.62 1.65 5.23
C PHE A 55 19.68 0.28 5.92
N ASP A 56 18.64 -0.12 6.64
CA ASP A 56 18.55 -1.46 7.23
C ASP A 56 17.95 -2.45 6.22
N THR A 57 18.79 -2.86 5.26
CA THR A 57 18.37 -3.70 4.14
C THR A 57 17.88 -5.09 4.57
N GLU A 58 18.29 -5.58 5.74
CA GLU A 58 17.83 -6.86 6.29
C GLU A 58 16.32 -6.83 6.64
N ASN A 59 15.80 -5.66 7.01
CA ASN A 59 14.40 -5.46 7.38
C ASN A 59 13.45 -5.13 6.22
N LEU A 60 13.98 -4.93 5.00
CA LEU A 60 13.17 -4.52 3.85
C LEU A 60 12.40 -5.69 3.23
N SER A 61 12.95 -6.91 3.27
CA SER A 61 12.37 -8.08 2.59
C SER A 61 11.00 -8.50 3.14
N GLY A 62 10.67 -8.13 4.38
CA GLY A 62 9.39 -8.42 5.02
C GLY A 62 8.31 -7.35 4.84
N LYS A 63 8.62 -6.24 4.14
CA LYS A 63 7.74 -5.07 4.04
C LYS A 63 7.28 -4.85 2.60
N ALA A 64 6.00 -4.57 2.43
CA ALA A 64 5.42 -4.26 1.13
C ALA A 64 4.28 -3.24 1.27
N ILE A 65 4.16 -2.35 0.30
CA ILE A 65 3.01 -1.45 0.15
C ILE A 65 2.21 -1.93 -1.05
N LEU A 66 0.95 -2.29 -0.82
CA LEU A 66 0.04 -2.76 -1.86
C LEU A 66 -0.82 -1.60 -2.35
N CYS A 67 -0.84 -1.39 -3.67
CA CYS A 67 -1.69 -0.38 -4.30
C CYS A 67 -2.72 -1.05 -5.21
N PRO A 68 -3.96 -0.53 -5.27
CA PRO A 68 -4.96 -1.03 -6.22
C PRO A 68 -4.57 -0.79 -7.69
N LYS A 69 -3.84 0.28 -7.99
CA LYS A 69 -3.40 0.64 -9.34
C LYS A 69 -1.89 0.58 -9.47
N ASN A 70 -1.42 0.15 -10.64
CA ASN A 70 0.01 0.11 -10.97
C ASN A 70 0.64 1.50 -11.05
N GLU A 71 -0.11 2.52 -11.43
CA GLU A 71 0.40 3.90 -11.46
C GLU A 71 0.76 4.38 -10.05
N ASP A 72 -0.07 4.06 -9.05
CA ASP A 72 0.16 4.44 -7.67
C ASP A 72 1.33 3.63 -7.07
N SER A 73 1.43 2.33 -7.37
CA SER A 73 2.59 1.54 -6.94
C SER A 73 3.88 2.02 -7.58
N LEU A 74 3.87 2.44 -8.86
CA LEU A 74 5.03 3.02 -9.52
C LEU A 74 5.51 4.29 -8.80
N LYS A 75 4.60 5.23 -8.51
CA LYS A 75 4.92 6.46 -7.77
C LYS A 75 5.52 6.18 -6.39
N ILE A 76 4.98 5.20 -5.66
CA ILE A 76 5.50 4.81 -4.36
C ILE A 76 6.88 4.14 -4.51
N ASN A 77 7.05 3.26 -5.49
CA ASN A 77 8.34 2.60 -5.76
C ASN A 77 9.43 3.62 -6.10
N GLU A 78 9.12 4.66 -6.87
CA GLU A 78 10.05 5.76 -7.16
C GLU A 78 10.46 6.54 -5.91
N GLN A 79 9.51 6.83 -5.02
CA GLN A 79 9.79 7.50 -3.72
C GLN A 79 10.67 6.65 -2.82
N VAL A 80 10.42 5.33 -2.78
CA VAL A 80 11.25 4.37 -2.02
C VAL A 80 12.65 4.29 -2.63
N LEU A 81 12.75 4.16 -3.97
CA LEU A 81 14.01 4.08 -4.69
C LEU A 81 14.90 5.32 -4.47
N ALA A 82 14.30 6.52 -4.50
CA ALA A 82 15.02 7.78 -4.30
C ALA A 82 15.67 7.94 -2.91
N ARG A 83 15.28 7.12 -1.93
CA ARG A 83 15.87 7.12 -0.58
C ARG A 83 17.10 6.24 -0.45
N PHE A 84 17.34 5.34 -1.40
CA PHE A 84 18.54 4.51 -1.36
C PHE A 84 19.78 5.34 -1.68
N PRO A 85 20.90 5.11 -0.97
CA PRO A 85 22.16 5.72 -1.32
C PRO A 85 22.66 5.15 -2.65
N GLY A 86 23.25 6.01 -3.50
CA GLY A 86 23.88 5.59 -4.74
C GLY A 86 23.30 6.27 -5.97
N GLN A 87 23.65 5.75 -7.14
CA GLN A 87 23.19 6.27 -8.43
C GLN A 87 22.08 5.39 -8.99
N ASN A 88 20.97 6.01 -9.40
CA ASN A 88 19.89 5.33 -10.09
C ASN A 88 20.37 4.84 -11.46
N ALA A 89 20.03 3.60 -11.80
CA ALA A 89 20.27 3.01 -13.11
C ALA A 89 18.93 2.60 -13.74
N THR A 90 18.75 2.95 -15.01
CA THR A 90 17.58 2.55 -15.78
C THR A 90 17.97 1.44 -16.76
N TYR A 91 17.22 0.34 -16.73
CA TYR A 91 17.39 -0.78 -17.64
C TYR A 91 16.22 -0.80 -18.63
N PHE A 92 16.53 -0.84 -19.92
CA PHE A 92 15.53 -0.94 -20.98
C PHE A 92 15.21 -2.41 -21.24
N SER A 93 13.95 -2.70 -21.59
CA SER A 93 13.58 -4.04 -22.00
C SER A 93 14.18 -4.39 -23.36
N ALA A 94 14.38 -5.69 -23.61
CA ALA A 94 14.88 -6.22 -24.87
C ALA A 94 13.72 -6.68 -25.77
N ASP A 95 12.67 -5.87 -25.87
CA ASP A 95 11.47 -6.22 -26.63
C ASP A 95 11.56 -5.68 -28.06
N SER A 96 11.27 -6.53 -29.04
CA SER A 96 11.08 -6.14 -30.43
C SER A 96 9.60 -6.24 -30.79
N ILE A 97 9.08 -5.20 -31.44
CA ILE A 97 7.74 -5.26 -32.04
C ILE A 97 7.84 -6.21 -33.24
N ILE A 98 7.06 -7.29 -33.21
CA ILE A 98 6.85 -8.14 -34.39
C ILE A 98 5.67 -7.52 -35.14
N SER A 99 5.95 -6.75 -36.18
CA SER A 99 4.94 -6.39 -37.19
C SER A 99 4.90 -7.50 -38.23
N GLU A 100 3.75 -8.17 -38.36
CA GLU A 100 3.47 -8.97 -39.54
C GLU A 100 3.09 -7.98 -40.66
N ASP A 101 4.09 -7.45 -41.35
CA ASP A 101 3.89 -6.79 -42.63
C ASP A 101 3.48 -7.87 -43.64
N TYR A 102 2.18 -8.16 -43.70
CA TYR A 102 1.60 -8.95 -44.78
C TYR A 102 1.65 -8.10 -46.07
N GLU A 103 2.62 -8.38 -46.94
CA GLU A 103 2.56 -8.01 -48.37
C GLU A 103 1.44 -8.76 -49.09
#